data_AF-A0A7G9S3F2-F1
#
_entry.id   AF-A0A7G9S3F2-F1
#
_cell.length_a   1.000
_cell.length_b   1.000
_cell.length_c   1.000
_cell.angle_alpha   90.00
_cell.angle_beta   90.00
_cell.angle_gamma   90.00
#
_symmetry.space_group_name_H-M   'P 1'
#
loop_
_entity.id
_entity.type
_entity.pdbx_description
1 polymer ?
#
loop_
_entity_poly.entity_id
_entity_poly.type
_entity_poly.pdbx_seq_one_letter_code
_entity_poly.pdbx_strand_id
1 'polypeptide(L)'
;MTVRHIVCWKLNGETAEERATQAADIEAKLRELPATVPGIVAFDVFRNEYNGDVNWDVALVSDHRDKAALDEYAVHPDHVAVAGFIKERVAQRSGVDAELTGAK
;
A
#
# COMPACT_ATOMS: atom_id res chain seq x y z
N MET A 1 4.55 8.94 -18.14
CA MET A 1 5.35 7.73 -17.87
C MET A 1 4.61 6.93 -16.80
N THR A 2 4.78 5.62 -16.75
CA THR A 2 4.25 4.81 -15.63
C THR A 2 4.79 5.36 -14.32
N VAL A 3 3.93 5.53 -13.32
CA VAL A 3 4.32 5.99 -11.99
C VAL A 3 4.28 4.81 -11.03
N ARG A 4 5.38 4.57 -10.33
CA ARG A 4 5.45 3.63 -9.22
C ARG A 4 5.20 4.36 -7.91
N HIS A 5 4.16 3.95 -7.22
CA HIS A 5 3.77 4.38 -5.88
C HIS A 5 4.15 3.29 -4.88
N ILE A 6 5.09 3.59 -3.99
CA ILE A 6 5.56 2.71 -2.94
C ILE A 6 5.17 3.33 -1.60
N VAL A 7 4.46 2.58 -0.78
CA VAL A 7 4.16 2.99 0.59
C VAL A 7 4.41 1.85 1.55
N CYS A 8 4.90 2.18 2.73
CA CYS A 8 5.07 1.24 3.82
C CYS A 8 4.32 1.76 5.05
N TRP A 9 3.83 0.83 5.87
CA TRP A 9 3.20 1.14 7.16
C TRP A 9 3.85 0.39 8.33
N LYS A 10 4.14 1.13 9.40
CA LYS A 10 4.41 0.59 10.73
C LYS A 10 3.08 0.63 11.47
N LEU A 11 2.62 -0.52 11.95
CA LEU A 11 1.29 -0.69 12.52
C LEU A 11 1.31 -0.47 14.04
N ASN A 12 0.15 -0.12 14.58
CA ASN A 12 0.00 0.31 15.97
C ASN A 12 -0.34 -0.81 16.96
N GLY A 13 -0.40 -2.08 16.53
CA GLY A 13 -0.52 -3.23 17.43
C GLY A 13 0.61 -3.29 18.45
N GLU A 14 0.26 -3.53 19.72
CA GLU A 14 1.19 -3.55 20.85
C GLU A 14 2.08 -4.80 20.81
N THR A 15 1.54 -5.91 20.30
CA THR A 15 2.27 -7.19 20.14
C THR A 15 2.62 -7.48 18.67
N ALA A 16 3.57 -8.40 18.47
CA ALA A 16 3.92 -8.86 17.12
C ALA A 16 2.75 -9.59 16.45
N GLU A 17 2.02 -10.38 17.22
CA GLU A 17 0.81 -11.09 16.79
C GLU A 17 -0.29 -10.12 16.35
N GLU A 18 -0.57 -9.07 17.13
CA GLU A 18 -1.54 -8.04 16.75
C GLU A 18 -1.17 -7.33 15.45
N ARG A 19 0.11 -6.94 15.30
CA ARG A 19 0.58 -6.33 14.04
C ARG A 19 0.48 -7.31 12.87
N ALA A 20 0.74 -8.59 13.08
CA ALA A 20 0.60 -9.62 12.05
C ALA A 20 -0.87 -9.80 11.61
N THR A 21 -1.81 -9.78 12.56
CA THR A 21 -3.25 -9.79 12.25
C THR A 21 -3.67 -8.54 11.48
N GLN A 22 -3.29 -7.35 11.96
CA GLN A 22 -3.58 -6.09 11.26
C GLN A 22 -2.99 -6.08 9.84
N ALA A 23 -1.76 -6.58 9.68
CA ALA A 23 -1.09 -6.68 8.38
C ALA A 23 -1.84 -7.61 7.41
N ALA A 24 -2.36 -8.75 7.90
CA ALA A 24 -3.17 -9.67 7.10
C ALA A 24 -4.49 -9.02 6.63
N ASP A 25 -5.18 -8.30 7.52
CA ASP A 25 -6.42 -7.59 7.17
C ASP A 25 -6.19 -6.48 6.14
N ILE A 26 -5.09 -5.73 6.31
CA ILE A 26 -4.70 -4.67 5.37
C ILE A 26 -4.37 -5.27 3.99
N GLU A 27 -3.60 -6.35 3.96
CA GLU A 27 -3.27 -7.05 2.72
C GLU A 27 -4.52 -7.50 1.97
N ALA A 28 -5.45 -8.16 2.66
CA ALA A 28 -6.69 -8.65 2.07
C ALA A 28 -7.49 -7.52 1.41
N LYS A 29 -7.68 -6.40 2.12
CA LYS A 29 -8.43 -5.24 1.62
C LYS A 29 -7.74 -4.52 0.46
N LEU A 30 -6.43 -4.35 0.53
CA LEU A 30 -5.68 -3.71 -0.55
C LEU A 30 -5.76 -4.51 -1.85
N ARG A 31 -5.70 -5.84 -1.77
CA ARG A 31 -5.75 -6.74 -2.94
C ARG A 31 -7.09 -6.72 -3.68
N GLU A 32 -8.15 -6.15 -3.10
CA GLU A 32 -9.45 -5.98 -3.76
C GLU A 32 -9.46 -4.77 -4.72
N LEU A 33 -8.64 -3.75 -4.47
CA LEU A 33 -8.65 -2.49 -5.22
C LEU A 33 -8.40 -2.62 -6.73
N PRO A 34 -7.50 -3.49 -7.23
CA PRO A 34 -7.28 -3.63 -8.68
C PRO A 34 -8.53 -4.05 -9.47
N ALA A 35 -9.52 -4.67 -8.81
CA ALA A 35 -10.77 -5.06 -9.46
C ALA A 35 -11.73 -3.89 -9.70
N THR A 36 -11.58 -2.78 -8.96
CA THR A 36 -12.55 -1.68 -8.98
C THR A 36 -11.94 -0.33 -9.32
N VAL A 37 -10.66 -0.10 -9.03
CA VAL A 37 -10.00 1.19 -9.27
C VAL A 37 -9.28 1.20 -10.62
N PRO A 38 -9.71 2.04 -11.58
CA PRO A 38 -9.08 2.13 -12.89
C PRO A 38 -7.64 2.67 -12.82
N GLY A 39 -6.83 2.36 -13.83
CA GLY A 39 -5.51 2.98 -14.01
C GLY A 39 -4.34 2.29 -13.28
N ILE A 40 -4.63 1.32 -12.41
CA ILE A 40 -3.65 0.39 -11.82
C ILE A 40 -3.13 -0.56 -12.91
N VAL A 41 -1.81 -0.70 -12.99
CA VAL A 41 -1.08 -1.56 -13.94
C VAL A 41 -0.45 -2.77 -13.24
N ALA A 42 0.09 -2.56 -12.05
CA ALA A 42 0.59 -3.62 -11.16
C ALA A 42 0.28 -3.25 -9.71
N PHE A 43 0.08 -4.25 -8.85
CA PHE A 43 -0.35 -4.03 -7.47
C PHE A 43 0.06 -5.19 -6.57
N ASP A 44 1.19 -5.01 -5.89
CA ASP A 44 1.75 -6.02 -5.00
C ASP A 44 1.74 -5.52 -3.55
N VAL A 45 1.20 -6.34 -2.66
CA VAL A 45 1.18 -6.08 -1.22
C VAL A 45 2.06 -7.12 -0.54
N PHE A 46 2.89 -6.69 0.39
CA PHE A 46 3.82 -7.53 1.12
C PHE A 46 3.62 -7.34 2.61
N ARG A 47 3.52 -8.45 3.34
CA ARG A 47 3.68 -8.48 4.79
C ARG A 47 5.14 -8.77 5.10
N ASN A 48 5.66 -8.13 6.13
CA ASN A 48 7.03 -8.39 6.56
C ASN A 48 7.13 -9.72 7.32
N GLU A 49 8.02 -10.60 6.87
CA GLU A 49 8.23 -11.93 7.46
C GLU A 49 9.46 -12.00 8.39
N TYR A 50 10.35 -11.00 8.34
CA TYR A 50 11.65 -11.03 9.00
C TYR A 50 11.98 -9.70 9.69
N ASN A 51 12.76 -9.71 10.77
CA ASN A 51 13.25 -8.51 11.46
C ASN A 51 12.14 -7.52 11.88
N GLY A 52 11.01 -8.02 12.41
CA GLY A 52 9.81 -7.21 12.71
C GLY A 52 10.01 -6.07 13.73
N ASP A 53 11.09 -6.11 14.52
CA ASP A 53 11.44 -5.04 15.46
C ASP A 53 12.01 -3.79 14.77
N VAL A 54 12.58 -3.95 13.57
CA VAL A 54 13.26 -2.87 12.83
C VAL A 54 12.52 -2.54 11.53
N ASN A 55 12.04 -3.55 10.82
CA ASN A 55 11.36 -3.40 9.55
C ASN A 55 9.95 -2.81 9.71
N TRP A 56 9.42 -2.29 8.60
CA TRP A 56 8.02 -1.93 8.46
C TRP A 56 7.17 -3.19 8.36
N ASP A 57 5.89 -3.13 8.74
CA ASP A 57 5.06 -4.34 8.87
C ASP A 57 4.34 -4.71 7.56
N VAL A 58 3.97 -3.69 6.76
CA VAL A 58 3.33 -3.86 5.45
C VAL A 58 3.95 -2.91 4.43
N ALA A 59 4.10 -3.37 3.19
CA ALA A 59 4.44 -2.54 2.03
C ALA A 59 3.43 -2.75 0.90
N LEU A 60 3.08 -1.67 0.20
CA LEU A 60 2.38 -1.68 -1.08
C LEU A 60 3.32 -1.12 -2.14
N VAL A 61 3.49 -1.87 -3.23
CA VAL A 61 4.12 -1.41 -4.47
C VAL A 61 3.06 -1.46 -5.55
N SER A 62 2.67 -0.29 -6.06
CA SER A 62 1.69 -0.19 -7.14
C SER A 62 2.24 0.63 -8.30
N ASP A 63 1.99 0.16 -9.51
CA ASP A 63 2.30 0.91 -10.72
C ASP A 63 1.00 1.42 -11.33
N HIS A 64 1.00 2.69 -11.72
CA HIS A 64 -0.12 3.39 -12.33
C HIS A 64 0.27 3.86 -13.72
N ARG A 65 -0.69 3.87 -14.64
CA ARG A 65 -0.45 4.20 -16.07
C ARG A 65 0.33 5.51 -16.26
N ASP A 66 -0.01 6.51 -15.46
CA ASP A 66 0.62 7.82 -15.40
C ASP A 66 0.25 8.54 -14.09
N LYS A 67 0.72 9.79 -13.94
CA LYS A 67 0.44 10.61 -12.75
C LYS A 67 -1.06 10.92 -12.59
N ALA A 68 -1.81 11.06 -13.69
CA ALA A 68 -3.25 11.33 -13.61
C ALA A 68 -3.99 10.10 -13.10
N ALA A 69 -3.62 8.89 -13.55
CA ALA A 69 -4.14 7.65 -13.01
C ALA A 69 -3.85 7.47 -11.50
N LEU A 70 -2.64 7.86 -11.04
CA LEU A 70 -2.34 7.86 -9.60
C LEU A 70 -3.21 8.86 -8.82
N ASP A 71 -3.48 10.04 -9.39
CA ASP A 71 -4.34 11.05 -8.74
C ASP A 71 -5.80 10.57 -8.67
N GLU A 72 -6.29 9.92 -9.71
CA GLU A 72 -7.61 9.27 -9.73
C GLU A 72 -7.69 8.14 -8.70
N TYR A 73 -6.66 7.28 -8.62
CA TYR A 73 -6.54 6.24 -7.60
C TYR A 73 -6.62 6.83 -6.19
N ALA A 74 -5.88 7.91 -5.92
CA ALA A 74 -5.79 8.50 -4.59
C ALA A 74 -7.14 8.98 -4.04
N VAL A 75 -8.04 9.43 -4.91
CA VAL A 75 -9.38 9.94 -4.53
C VAL A 75 -10.51 8.95 -4.79
N HIS A 76 -10.24 7.80 -5.39
CA HIS A 76 -11.27 6.81 -5.71
C HIS A 76 -11.98 6.35 -4.41
N PRO A 77 -13.33 6.26 -4.37
CA PRO A 77 -14.07 5.93 -3.16
C PRO A 77 -13.59 4.64 -2.47
N ASP A 78 -13.33 3.59 -3.24
CA ASP A 78 -12.84 2.32 -2.70
C ASP A 78 -11.44 2.44 -2.09
N HIS A 79 -10.53 3.19 -2.74
CA HIS A 79 -9.22 3.47 -2.19
C HIS A 79 -9.34 4.30 -0.90
N VAL A 80 -10.17 5.34 -0.88
CA VAL A 80 -10.39 6.18 0.30
C VAL A 80 -10.94 5.36 1.48
N ALA A 81 -11.86 4.43 1.21
CA ALA A 81 -12.39 3.52 2.24
C ALA A 81 -11.29 2.62 2.83
N VAL A 82 -10.46 2.01 1.98
CA VAL A 82 -9.33 1.18 2.44
C VAL A 82 -8.27 2.01 3.14
N ALA A 83 -7.93 3.20 2.64
CA ALA A 83 -6.98 4.12 3.25
C ALA A 83 -7.45 4.60 4.64
N GLY A 84 -8.76 4.85 4.80
CA GLY A 84 -9.38 5.14 6.09
C GLY A 84 -9.21 3.99 7.09
N PHE A 85 -9.54 2.77 6.67
CA PHE A 85 -9.33 1.56 7.48
C PHE A 85 -7.87 1.36 7.91
N ILE A 86 -6.92 1.60 7.00
CA ILE A 86 -5.49 1.51 7.28
C ILE A 86 -5.07 2.58 8.29
N LYS A 87 -5.53 3.83 8.13
CA LYS A 87 -5.13 4.96 8.98
C LYS A 87 -5.40 4.73 10.47
N GLU A 88 -6.45 3.99 10.80
CA GLU A 88 -6.78 3.61 12.19
C GLU A 88 -5.78 2.63 12.82
N ARG A 89 -4.98 1.94 12.00
CA ARG A 89 -4.04 0.87 12.39
C ARG A 89 -2.58 1.28 12.26
N VAL A 90 -2.30 2.53 11.89
CA VAL A 90 -0.96 2.99 11.52
C VAL A 90 -0.35 3.84 12.63
N ALA A 91 0.88 3.48 13.03
CA ALA A 91 1.73 4.31 13.87
C ALA A 91 2.62 5.24 13.02
N GLN A 92 3.16 4.74 11.91
CA GLN A 92 4.01 5.52 11.00
C GLN A 92 3.74 5.13 9.55
N ARG A 93 3.91 6.09 8.63
CA ARG A 93 3.79 5.91 7.17
C ARG A 93 5.02 6.47 6.47
N SER A 94 5.55 5.74 5.51
CA SER A 94 6.56 6.22 4.56
C SER A 94 6.05 6.02 3.14
N GLY A 95 6.46 6.88 2.21
CA GLY A 95 6.03 6.81 0.82
C GLY A 95 7.04 7.39 -0.14
N VAL A 96 7.15 6.78 -1.32
CA VAL A 96 7.99 7.22 -2.44
C VAL A 96 7.20 7.04 -3.73
N ASP A 97 7.14 8.10 -4.52
CA ASP A 97 6.59 8.06 -5.89
C ASP A 97 7.72 8.29 -6.88
N ALA A 98 7.80 7.48 -7.93
CA ALA A 98 8.82 7.58 -8.96
C ALA A 98 8.25 7.35 -10.36
N GLU A 99 8.71 8.12 -11.34
CA GLU A 99 8.47 7.80 -12.75
C GLU A 99 9.38 6.67 -13.19
N LEU A 100 8.81 5.65 -13.84
CA LEU A 100 9.58 4.57 -14.45
C LEU A 100 9.99 4.99 -15.87
N THR A 101 11.24 5.41 -16.02
CA THR A 101 11.88 5.51 -17.34
C THR A 101 12.24 4.10 -17.79
N GLY A 102 11.89 3.73 -19.02
CA GLY A 102 12.17 2.39 -19.55
C GLY A 102 13.66 2.05 -19.52
N ALA A 103 14.09 1.35 -18.47
CA ALA A 103 15.30 0.56 -18.36
C ALA A 103 15.17 -0.31 -17.10
N LYS A 104 14.87 -1.59 -17.30
CA LYS A 104 15.48 -2.64 -16.47
C LYS A 104 16.77 -3.04 -17.17
#